data_AF-A0A523I280-F1
#
_entry.id   AF-A0A523I280-F1
#
_cell.length_a   1.000
_cell.length_b   1.000
_cell.length_c   1.000
_cell.angle_alpha   90.00
_cell.angle_beta   90.00
_cell.angle_gamma   90.00
#
_symmetry.space_group_name_H-M   'P 1'
#
loop_
_entity.id
_entity.type
_entity.pdbx_description
1 polymer ?
#
loop_
_entity_poly.entity_id
_entity_poly.type
_entity_poly.pdbx_seq_one_letter_code
_entity_poly.pdbx_strand_id
1 'polypeptide(L)'
;MKYLSVFILTFLIVLSTSCDETFNTLDPPTDPLINREIAESQDYNLTTPLYGMQVVIDNRVDSGKQSILDLLDNRATQFLDCQFAEGSQLGFEDVMLDDGITIPPLSDLRVYVVPNRFECEAVGLSVCAGIYFFGNDIIVLSEGGFLGCGEFSVWRHELGHRYGMLADHSNQSDFQSCIGQDSCEFGDILSIEIEGRN
;
A
#
# COMPACT_ATOMS: atom_id res chain seq x y z
N MET A 1 -39.51 48.52 3.38
CA MET A 1 -38.64 47.33 3.25
C MET A 1 -37.41 47.51 4.15
N LYS A 2 -37.53 47.25 5.45
CA LYS A 2 -36.43 47.37 6.44
C LYS A 2 -36.24 46.10 7.30
N TYR A 3 -37.01 45.05 7.02
CA TYR A 3 -37.00 43.81 7.81
C TYR A 3 -36.28 42.65 7.10
N LEU A 4 -35.77 42.84 5.88
CA LEU A 4 -35.07 41.79 5.14
C LEU A 4 -33.59 41.63 5.58
N SER A 5 -33.02 42.64 6.24
CA SER A 5 -31.60 42.60 6.64
C SER A 5 -31.34 41.87 7.96
N VAL A 6 -32.37 41.62 8.78
CA VAL A 6 -32.20 40.96 10.09
C VAL A 6 -32.32 39.44 9.97
N PHE A 7 -33.08 38.94 8.99
CA PHE A 7 -33.24 37.50 8.77
C PHE A 7 -32.02 36.82 8.14
N ILE A 8 -31.22 37.57 7.38
CA ILE A 8 -30.00 37.03 6.74
C ILE A 8 -28.86 36.90 7.77
N LEU A 9 -28.82 37.76 8.79
CA LEU A 9 -27.77 37.72 9.81
C LEU A 9 -27.98 36.60 10.84
N THR A 10 -29.22 36.20 11.14
CA THR A 10 -29.48 35.04 12.00
C THR A 10 -29.28 33.70 11.28
N PHE A 11 -29.48 33.63 9.95
CA PHE A 11 -29.15 32.41 9.18
C PHE A 11 -27.64 32.19 9.03
N LEU A 12 -26.85 33.27 9.01
CA LEU A 12 -25.38 33.20 8.93
C LEU A 12 -24.71 32.80 10.25
N ILE A 13 -25.37 33.00 11.41
CA ILE A 13 -24.81 32.57 12.71
C ILE A 13 -25.10 31.09 12.97
N VAL A 14 -26.19 30.53 12.43
CA VAL A 14 -26.51 29.09 12.58
C VAL A 14 -25.64 28.19 11.69
N LEU A 15 -25.02 28.73 10.64
CA LEU A 15 -23.97 28.03 9.87
C LEU A 15 -22.58 28.11 10.51
N SER A 16 -22.41 28.90 11.59
CA SER A 16 -21.16 28.96 12.37
C SER A 16 -21.14 28.03 13.59
N THR A 17 -22.18 27.20 13.77
CA THR A 17 -22.29 26.23 14.87
C THR A 17 -22.90 24.93 14.38
N SER A 18 -22.13 24.13 13.63
CA SER A 18 -22.21 22.64 13.62
C SER A 18 -21.27 22.04 12.56
N CYS A 19 -19.98 22.16 12.79
CA CYS A 19 -19.06 21.05 12.57
C CYS A 19 -18.26 20.87 13.87
N ASP A 20 -19.00 20.83 14.98
CA ASP A 20 -18.51 20.23 16.21
C ASP A 20 -19.02 18.78 16.20
N GLU A 21 -18.46 18.01 15.28
CA GLU A 21 -18.34 16.56 15.38
C GLU A 21 -16.94 16.23 14.83
N THR A 22 -15.96 16.30 15.73
CA THR A 22 -14.99 15.22 15.92
C THR A 22 -14.57 14.46 14.67
N PHE A 23 -13.89 15.12 13.72
CA PHE A 23 -12.74 14.45 13.11
C PHE A 23 -11.57 14.66 14.06
N ASN A 24 -11.62 13.92 15.17
CA ASN A 24 -10.41 13.35 15.71
C ASN A 24 -9.75 12.67 14.52
N THR A 25 -8.75 13.30 13.92
CA THR A 25 -7.75 12.66 13.07
C THR A 25 -7.00 11.68 13.98
N LEU A 26 -7.67 10.61 14.37
CA LEU A 26 -7.04 9.43 14.93
C LEU A 26 -6.29 8.83 13.75
N ASP A 27 -4.98 8.78 13.87
CA ASP A 27 -4.20 7.83 13.07
C ASP A 27 -4.97 6.49 13.07
N PRO A 28 -5.17 5.84 11.91
CA PRO A 28 -5.79 4.54 11.87
C PRO A 28 -5.06 3.63 12.86
N PRO A 29 -5.80 2.82 13.65
CA PRO A 29 -5.21 2.05 14.73
C PRO A 29 -4.10 1.15 14.20
N THR A 30 -2.94 1.16 14.84
CA THR A 30 -1.87 0.20 14.51
C THR A 30 -2.30 -1.20 14.95
N ASP A 31 -2.32 -2.14 14.01
CA ASP A 31 -2.55 -3.55 14.28
C ASP A 31 -1.37 -4.16 15.08
N PRO A 32 -1.61 -5.21 15.87
CA PRO A 32 -0.55 -5.90 16.61
C PRO A 32 0.55 -6.44 15.70
N LEU A 33 1.65 -6.87 16.33
CA LEU A 33 2.79 -7.47 15.65
C LEU A 33 2.37 -8.55 14.65
N ILE A 34 2.75 -8.36 13.38
CA ILE A 34 2.72 -9.40 12.36
C ILE A 34 4.17 -9.83 12.11
N ASN A 35 4.51 -11.00 12.64
CA ASN A 35 5.79 -11.64 12.40
C ASN A 35 5.65 -12.76 11.35
N ARG A 36 6.78 -13.42 11.04
CA ARG A 36 6.84 -14.51 10.06
C ARG A 36 5.86 -15.64 10.38
N GLU A 37 5.81 -16.10 11.63
CA GLU A 37 4.95 -17.23 12.03
C GLU A 37 3.47 -16.91 11.83
N ILE A 38 3.05 -15.69 12.19
CA ILE A 38 1.69 -15.21 11.94
C ILE A 38 1.40 -15.19 10.43
N ALA A 39 2.31 -14.62 9.64
CA ALA A 39 2.13 -14.54 8.19
C ALA A 39 2.06 -15.94 7.54
N GLU A 40 2.90 -16.88 7.97
CA GLU A 40 2.89 -18.27 7.48
C GLU A 40 1.61 -19.04 7.85
N SER A 41 1.00 -18.73 8.99
CA SER A 41 -0.18 -19.44 9.50
C SER A 41 -1.50 -19.10 8.79
N GLN A 42 -1.49 -18.10 7.90
CA GLN A 42 -2.69 -17.65 7.20
C GLN A 42 -3.14 -18.64 6.12
N ASP A 43 -4.45 -18.61 5.81
CA ASP A 43 -5.05 -19.41 4.73
C ASP A 43 -5.10 -18.60 3.42
N TYR A 44 -4.08 -18.75 2.57
CA TYR A 44 -3.93 -18.07 1.29
C TYR A 44 -4.84 -18.68 0.20
N ASN A 45 -6.15 -18.53 0.38
CA ASN A 45 -7.18 -19.18 -0.42
C ASN A 45 -7.71 -18.36 -1.60
N LEU A 46 -7.24 -17.12 -1.77
CA LEU A 46 -7.53 -16.29 -2.93
C LEU A 46 -6.37 -16.33 -3.92
N THR A 47 -6.65 -15.97 -5.17
CA THR A 47 -5.67 -15.99 -6.24
C THR A 47 -5.84 -14.76 -7.13
N THR A 48 -4.75 -14.06 -7.45
CA THR A 48 -4.83 -12.94 -8.39
C THR A 48 -5.03 -13.42 -9.82
N PRO A 49 -5.85 -12.73 -10.64
CA PRO A 49 -6.27 -13.22 -11.95
C PRO A 49 -5.15 -13.33 -13.00
N LEU A 50 -4.12 -12.48 -12.95
CA LEU A 50 -3.03 -12.44 -13.93
C LEU A 50 -1.87 -13.32 -13.50
N TYR A 51 -1.22 -13.02 -12.38
CA TYR A 51 0.01 -13.72 -11.97
C TYR A 51 -0.25 -14.95 -11.12
N GLY A 52 -1.48 -15.16 -10.64
CA GLY A 52 -1.80 -16.30 -9.80
C GLY A 52 -1.22 -16.22 -8.39
N MET A 53 -0.90 -15.02 -7.90
CA MET A 53 -0.38 -14.83 -6.53
C MET A 53 -1.37 -15.39 -5.51
N GLN A 54 -0.85 -16.04 -4.47
CA GLN A 54 -1.66 -16.62 -3.40
C GLN A 54 -1.96 -15.54 -2.36
N VAL A 55 -3.22 -15.22 -2.13
CA VAL A 55 -3.62 -14.06 -1.33
C VAL A 55 -4.53 -14.46 -0.18
N VAL A 56 -4.34 -13.81 0.96
CA VAL A 56 -5.30 -13.77 2.07
C VAL A 56 -5.58 -12.30 2.39
N ILE A 57 -6.85 -11.98 2.58
CA ILE A 57 -7.32 -10.62 2.88
C ILE A 57 -8.03 -10.69 4.23
N ASP A 58 -7.51 -9.95 5.21
CA ASP A 58 -8.13 -9.80 6.52
C ASP A 58 -9.58 -9.30 6.35
N ASN A 59 -10.49 -9.83 7.15
CA ASN A 59 -11.92 -9.53 7.02
C ASN A 59 -12.30 -8.08 7.41
N ARG A 60 -11.36 -7.34 8.01
CA ARG A 60 -11.48 -5.93 8.37
C ARG A 60 -11.06 -4.98 7.25
N VAL A 61 -10.48 -5.49 6.16
CA VAL A 61 -10.13 -4.69 4.98
C VAL A 61 -11.42 -4.24 4.29
N ASP A 62 -11.55 -2.94 4.02
CA ASP A 62 -12.81 -2.34 3.58
C ASP A 62 -13.02 -2.45 2.06
N SER A 63 -11.93 -2.47 1.29
CA SER A 63 -11.97 -2.55 -0.17
C SER A 63 -12.47 -3.90 -0.65
N GLY A 64 -13.15 -3.88 -1.79
CA GLY A 64 -13.65 -5.10 -2.41
C GLY A 64 -12.52 -6.05 -2.74
N LYS A 65 -12.64 -7.32 -2.34
CA LYS A 65 -11.64 -8.37 -2.58
C LYS A 65 -11.13 -8.41 -4.02
N GLN A 66 -12.03 -8.33 -5.01
CA GLN A 66 -11.62 -8.33 -6.42
C GLN A 66 -10.76 -7.11 -6.78
N SER A 67 -11.10 -5.92 -6.27
CA SER A 67 -10.31 -4.70 -6.48
C SER A 67 -8.89 -4.87 -5.97
N ILE A 68 -8.73 -5.46 -4.78
CA ILE A 68 -7.43 -5.76 -4.18
C ILE A 68 -6.62 -6.71 -5.07
N LEU A 69 -7.23 -7.81 -5.50
CA LEU A 69 -6.56 -8.78 -6.36
C LEU A 69 -6.11 -8.16 -7.69
N ASP A 70 -6.98 -7.35 -8.32
CA ASP A 70 -6.68 -6.66 -9.57
C ASP A 70 -5.56 -5.61 -9.38
N LEU A 71 -5.56 -4.90 -8.25
CA LEU A 71 -4.53 -3.91 -7.93
C LEU A 71 -3.16 -4.54 -7.70
N LEU A 72 -3.09 -5.67 -6.99
CA LEU A 72 -1.83 -6.40 -6.80
C LEU A 72 -1.19 -6.77 -8.14
N ASP A 73 -1.97 -7.35 -9.05
CA ASP A 73 -1.50 -7.71 -10.41
C ASP A 73 -1.08 -6.49 -11.22
N ASN A 74 -1.92 -5.44 -11.22
CA ASN A 74 -1.67 -4.23 -12.00
C ASN A 74 -0.37 -3.56 -11.54
N ARG A 75 -0.21 -3.38 -10.23
CA ARG A 75 0.97 -2.73 -9.65
C ARG A 75 2.23 -3.60 -9.73
N ALA A 76 2.09 -4.92 -9.69
CA ALA A 76 3.20 -5.82 -9.99
C ALA A 76 3.68 -5.65 -11.44
N THR A 77 2.74 -5.60 -12.39
CA THR A 77 3.07 -5.34 -13.80
C THR A 77 3.80 -4.01 -13.98
N GLN A 78 3.29 -2.93 -13.38
CA GLN A 78 3.94 -1.62 -13.42
C GLN A 78 5.39 -1.65 -12.89
N PHE A 79 5.61 -2.36 -11.79
CA PHE A 79 6.95 -2.50 -11.22
C PHE A 79 7.87 -3.30 -12.15
N LEU A 80 7.42 -4.47 -12.62
CA LEU A 80 8.23 -5.35 -13.47
C LEU A 80 8.60 -4.67 -14.80
N ASP A 81 7.62 -4.04 -15.46
CA ASP A 81 7.82 -3.31 -16.71
C ASP A 81 8.80 -2.15 -16.55
N CYS A 82 8.73 -1.45 -15.41
CA CYS A 82 9.65 -0.36 -15.09
C CYS A 82 11.07 -0.87 -14.81
N GLN A 83 11.20 -1.86 -13.93
CA GLN A 83 12.49 -2.26 -13.35
C GLN A 83 13.34 -3.05 -14.34
N PHE A 84 12.72 -3.90 -15.17
CA PHE A 84 13.45 -4.93 -15.89
C PHE A 84 13.51 -4.77 -17.40
N ALA A 85 12.73 -3.86 -18.02
CA ALA A 85 12.72 -3.56 -19.46
C ALA A 85 12.55 -4.77 -20.44
N GLU A 86 12.60 -6.01 -19.97
CA GLU A 86 12.53 -7.27 -20.72
C GLU A 86 11.13 -7.89 -20.60
N GLY A 87 10.56 -8.24 -21.77
CA GLY A 87 9.13 -8.50 -21.92
C GLY A 87 8.59 -9.83 -21.40
N SER A 88 7.27 -9.84 -21.18
CA SER A 88 6.26 -10.91 -21.08
C SER A 88 6.47 -12.15 -20.20
N GLN A 89 7.69 -12.52 -19.78
CA GLN A 89 7.91 -13.74 -18.97
C GLN A 89 8.22 -13.44 -17.50
N LEU A 90 8.66 -12.23 -17.16
CA LEU A 90 8.91 -11.84 -15.78
C LEU A 90 7.63 -11.92 -14.94
N GLY A 91 7.74 -12.58 -13.79
CA GLY A 91 6.61 -12.89 -12.91
C GLY A 91 5.87 -14.19 -13.25
N PHE A 92 6.11 -14.80 -14.42
CA PHE A 92 5.50 -16.07 -14.81
C PHE A 92 6.45 -17.27 -14.76
N GLU A 93 7.76 -17.02 -14.66
CA GLU A 93 8.80 -18.05 -14.55
C GLU A 93 9.87 -17.67 -13.52
N ASP A 94 10.76 -18.63 -13.24
CA ASP A 94 11.92 -18.42 -12.38
C ASP A 94 12.88 -17.40 -13.00
N VAL A 95 13.37 -16.47 -12.18
CA VAL A 95 14.36 -15.45 -12.59
C VAL A 95 15.60 -15.57 -11.74
N MET A 96 16.78 -15.60 -12.36
CA MET A 96 18.05 -15.59 -11.64
C MET A 96 18.59 -14.16 -11.55
N LEU A 97 18.78 -13.67 -10.33
CA LEU A 97 19.45 -12.41 -10.05
C LEU A 97 20.97 -12.52 -10.31
N ASP A 98 21.63 -11.37 -10.44
CA ASP A 98 23.08 -11.27 -10.68
C ASP A 98 23.94 -11.89 -9.56
N ASP A 99 23.39 -11.98 -8.34
CA ASP A 99 24.04 -12.62 -7.20
C ASP A 99 23.82 -14.15 -7.15
N GLY A 100 23.11 -14.71 -8.13
CA GLY A 100 22.81 -16.12 -8.27
C GLY A 100 21.56 -16.59 -7.50
N ILE A 101 20.84 -15.69 -6.82
CA ILE A 101 19.57 -16.03 -6.18
C ILE A 101 18.50 -16.27 -7.27
N THR A 102 17.76 -17.37 -7.15
CA THR A 102 16.60 -17.65 -8.01
C THR A 102 15.33 -17.17 -7.32
N ILE A 103 14.55 -16.36 -8.02
CA ILE A 103 13.24 -15.87 -7.60
C ILE A 103 12.17 -16.69 -8.33
N PRO A 104 11.26 -17.35 -7.60
CA PRO A 104 10.13 -18.07 -8.19
C PRO A 104 9.16 -17.16 -8.97
N PRO A 105 8.29 -17.72 -9.82
CA PRO A 105 7.18 -16.98 -10.41
C PRO A 105 6.31 -16.32 -9.33
N LEU A 106 5.57 -15.26 -9.69
CA LEU A 106 4.65 -14.59 -8.78
C LEU A 106 3.49 -15.51 -8.32
N SER A 107 3.22 -16.61 -9.02
CA SER A 107 2.25 -17.63 -8.56
C SER A 107 2.61 -18.27 -7.22
N ASP A 108 3.90 -18.24 -6.86
CA ASP A 108 4.43 -18.80 -5.62
C ASP A 108 4.49 -17.75 -4.51
N LEU A 109 4.36 -16.46 -4.86
CA LEU A 109 4.34 -15.36 -3.90
C LEU A 109 3.04 -15.40 -3.10
N ARG A 110 3.21 -15.32 -1.77
CA ARG A 110 2.12 -15.21 -0.81
C ARG A 110 1.94 -13.76 -0.35
N VAL A 111 0.72 -13.26 -0.40
CA VAL A 111 0.39 -11.87 -0.01
C VAL A 111 -0.69 -11.86 1.07
N TYR A 112 -0.38 -11.28 2.22
CA TYR A 112 -1.35 -11.06 3.31
C TYR A 112 -1.72 -9.59 3.40
N VAL A 113 -2.96 -9.27 3.03
CA VAL A 113 -3.49 -7.91 3.07
C VAL A 113 -4.22 -7.66 4.39
N VAL A 114 -3.83 -6.60 5.09
CA VAL A 114 -4.38 -6.19 6.40
C VAL A 114 -4.97 -4.78 6.33
N PRO A 115 -5.91 -4.40 7.21
CA PRO A 115 -6.57 -3.10 7.12
C PRO A 115 -5.62 -1.93 7.44
N ASN A 116 -4.80 -2.09 8.48
CA ASN A 116 -4.03 -0.99 9.05
C ASN A 116 -2.53 -1.24 8.94
N ARG A 117 -1.75 -0.20 9.23
CA ARG A 117 -0.34 -0.35 9.62
C ARG A 117 -0.24 -1.30 10.82
N PHE A 118 0.87 -2.00 10.93
CA PHE A 118 1.05 -3.04 11.95
C PHE A 118 2.42 -2.93 12.60
N GLU A 119 2.54 -3.37 13.84
CA GLU A 119 3.86 -3.53 14.47
C GLU A 119 4.66 -4.59 13.69
N CYS A 120 5.96 -4.34 13.51
CA CYS A 120 6.83 -5.19 12.69
C CYS A 120 8.27 -5.19 13.21
N GLU A 121 9.06 -6.16 12.74
CA GLU A 121 10.48 -6.32 13.07
C GLU A 121 11.41 -5.93 11.91
N ALA A 122 11.01 -4.92 11.13
CA ALA A 122 11.83 -4.40 10.03
C ALA A 122 13.05 -3.62 10.55
N VAL A 123 14.13 -3.60 9.79
CA VAL A 123 15.35 -2.87 10.17
C VAL A 123 15.06 -1.37 10.27
N GLY A 124 15.22 -0.80 11.46
CA GLY A 124 15.05 0.64 11.69
C GLY A 124 13.60 1.13 11.81
N LEU A 125 12.60 0.23 11.79
CA LEU A 125 11.19 0.56 11.91
C LEU A 125 10.48 -0.37 12.90
N SER A 126 9.56 0.18 13.70
CA SER A 126 8.72 -0.60 14.61
C SER A 126 7.26 -0.71 14.15
N VAL A 127 6.88 0.04 13.10
CA VAL A 127 5.54 0.05 12.51
C VAL A 127 5.67 0.09 11.00
N CYS A 128 5.07 -0.89 10.34
CA CYS A 128 5.15 -1.09 8.89
C CYS A 128 3.79 -0.85 8.22
N ALA A 129 3.84 -0.46 6.95
CA ALA A 129 2.72 -0.54 6.00
C ALA A 129 2.92 -1.70 4.99
N GLY A 130 4.15 -2.23 4.93
CA GLY A 130 4.56 -3.38 4.13
C GLY A 130 5.76 -4.04 4.79
N ILE A 131 5.89 -5.35 4.62
CA ILE A 131 7.13 -6.09 4.94
C ILE A 131 7.25 -7.33 4.06
N TYR A 132 8.43 -7.53 3.48
CA TYR A 132 8.82 -8.77 2.84
C TYR A 132 9.60 -9.69 3.81
N PHE A 133 9.09 -10.91 4.02
CA PHE A 133 9.76 -11.93 4.83
C PHE A 133 10.73 -12.75 3.98
N PHE A 134 11.99 -12.32 3.96
CA PHE A 134 13.09 -13.05 3.33
C PHE A 134 13.11 -14.53 3.74
N GLY A 135 13.28 -15.41 2.75
CA GLY A 135 13.35 -16.86 2.91
C GLY A 135 12.02 -17.60 2.82
N ASN A 136 10.89 -16.89 2.91
CA ASN A 136 9.55 -17.49 2.88
C ASN A 136 8.68 -17.05 1.71
N ASP A 137 9.13 -16.03 0.96
CA ASP A 137 8.40 -15.41 -0.15
C ASP A 137 6.97 -15.00 0.25
N ILE A 138 6.88 -14.24 1.34
CA ILE A 138 5.64 -13.67 1.87
C ILE A 138 5.77 -12.16 1.96
N ILE A 139 4.79 -11.43 1.43
CA ILE A 139 4.62 -9.99 1.66
C ILE A 139 3.37 -9.76 2.50
N VAL A 140 3.51 -9.00 3.59
CA VAL A 140 2.35 -8.46 4.33
C VAL A 140 2.19 -7.00 3.96
N LEU A 141 0.97 -6.57 3.69
CA LEU A 141 0.68 -5.26 3.12
C LEU A 141 -0.58 -4.66 3.72
N SER A 142 -0.53 -3.41 4.18
CA SER A 142 -1.71 -2.68 4.60
C SER A 142 -2.45 -2.09 3.39
N GLU A 143 -3.77 -2.20 3.36
CA GLU A 143 -4.66 -1.58 2.34
C GLU A 143 -4.33 -0.09 2.14
N GLY A 144 -4.39 0.68 3.23
CA GLY A 144 -4.23 2.14 3.19
C GLY A 144 -2.80 2.65 2.98
N GLY A 145 -1.79 1.78 2.93
CA GLY A 145 -0.39 2.19 2.89
C GLY A 145 -0.05 3.26 3.95
N PHE A 146 0.94 4.11 3.66
CA PHE A 146 1.08 5.37 4.38
C PHE A 146 -0.02 6.35 3.95
N LEU A 147 -0.63 7.04 4.91
CA LEU A 147 -1.67 8.05 4.67
C LEU A 147 -1.23 9.03 3.57
N GLY A 148 -2.12 9.27 2.59
CA GLY A 148 -1.91 10.24 1.51
C GLY A 148 -1.17 9.70 0.28
N CYS A 149 -0.70 8.45 0.30
CA CYS A 149 0.07 7.86 -0.81
C CYS A 149 -0.73 6.96 -1.75
N GLY A 150 -2.04 6.81 -1.48
CA GLY A 150 -2.90 5.88 -2.20
C GLY A 150 -2.71 4.42 -1.78
N GLU A 151 -3.69 3.60 -2.18
CA GLU A 151 -3.77 2.17 -1.88
C GLU A 151 -2.55 1.42 -2.43
N PHE A 152 -1.97 0.54 -1.61
CA PHE A 152 -0.81 -0.30 -1.97
C PHE A 152 0.43 0.47 -2.45
N SER A 153 0.63 1.70 -2.01
CA SER A 153 1.81 2.52 -2.33
C SER A 153 3.15 1.86 -1.98
N VAL A 154 3.17 1.00 -0.95
CA VAL A 154 4.35 0.25 -0.52
C VAL A 154 4.52 -1.12 -1.21
N TRP A 155 3.54 -1.56 -2.01
CA TRP A 155 3.62 -2.86 -2.71
C TRP A 155 4.83 -2.97 -3.62
N ARG A 156 5.10 -1.94 -4.43
CA ARG A 156 6.26 -1.92 -5.33
C ARG A 156 7.58 -1.94 -4.56
N HIS A 157 7.63 -1.31 -3.38
CA HIS A 157 8.78 -1.37 -2.50
C HIS A 157 9.06 -2.80 -2.01
N GLU A 158 8.03 -3.51 -1.54
CA GLU A 158 8.19 -4.90 -1.10
C GLU A 158 8.53 -5.85 -2.27
N LEU A 159 7.99 -5.60 -3.47
CA LEU A 159 8.45 -6.28 -4.68
C LEU A 159 9.94 -5.98 -4.96
N GLY A 160 10.39 -4.75 -4.77
CA GLY A 160 11.82 -4.41 -4.83
C GLY A 160 12.66 -5.33 -3.95
N HIS A 161 12.24 -5.58 -2.70
CA HIS A 161 12.93 -6.52 -1.80
C HIS A 161 12.94 -7.95 -2.34
N ARG A 162 11.82 -8.44 -2.86
CA ARG A 162 11.75 -9.76 -3.52
C ARG A 162 12.74 -9.87 -4.69
N TYR A 163 12.90 -8.77 -5.44
CA TYR A 163 13.71 -8.70 -6.66
C TYR A 163 15.14 -8.16 -6.46
N GLY A 164 15.66 -8.18 -5.23
CA GLY A 164 17.09 -7.95 -4.96
C GLY A 164 17.42 -6.66 -4.20
N MET A 165 16.43 -5.87 -3.79
CA MET A 165 16.66 -4.75 -2.86
C MET A 165 16.97 -5.27 -1.46
N LEU A 166 18.10 -4.83 -0.90
CA LEU A 166 18.59 -5.30 0.40
C LEU A 166 17.74 -4.75 1.55
N ALA A 167 17.61 -5.53 2.62
CA ALA A 167 16.84 -5.16 3.81
C ALA A 167 17.38 -3.94 4.57
N ASP A 168 18.66 -3.60 4.39
CA ASP A 168 19.29 -2.40 4.94
C ASP A 168 19.21 -1.19 3.99
N HIS A 169 18.51 -1.37 2.87
CA HIS A 169 18.29 -0.37 1.81
C HIS A 169 19.58 0.19 1.19
N SER A 170 20.73 -0.48 1.34
CA SER A 170 22.03 -0.01 0.84
C SER A 170 22.11 0.11 -0.69
N ASN A 171 21.28 -0.63 -1.43
CA ASN A 171 21.14 -0.56 -2.89
C ASN A 171 19.77 -0.01 -3.35
N GLN A 172 19.00 0.65 -2.48
CA GLN A 172 17.67 1.16 -2.82
C GLN A 172 17.68 2.09 -4.05
N SER A 173 18.77 2.83 -4.27
CA SER A 173 18.93 3.71 -5.43
C SER A 173 18.69 3.02 -6.77
N ASP A 174 18.99 1.73 -6.86
CA ASP A 174 18.91 0.93 -8.09
C ASP A 174 17.47 0.56 -8.47
N PHE A 175 16.55 0.71 -7.50
CA PHE A 175 15.13 0.41 -7.62
C PHE A 175 14.27 1.67 -7.56
N GLN A 176 14.83 2.79 -7.08
CA GLN A 176 14.09 3.99 -6.69
C GLN A 176 13.19 4.56 -7.79
N SER A 177 13.54 4.43 -9.07
CA SER A 177 12.70 4.88 -10.19
C SER A 177 11.41 4.07 -10.37
N CYS A 178 11.38 2.84 -9.87
CA CYS A 178 10.29 1.88 -10.09
C CYS A 178 9.54 1.50 -8.81
N ILE A 179 10.20 1.62 -7.65
CA ILE A 179 9.56 1.49 -6.34
C ILE A 179 9.15 2.84 -5.75
N GLY A 180 9.72 3.92 -6.28
CA GLY A 180 9.41 5.28 -5.85
C GLY A 180 7.93 5.57 -6.04
N GLN A 181 7.38 6.31 -5.08
CA GLN A 181 6.03 6.83 -5.19
C GLN A 181 5.96 7.79 -6.38
N ASP A 182 4.82 7.79 -7.07
CA ASP A 182 4.37 9.00 -7.74
C ASP A 182 4.17 10.05 -6.63
N SER A 183 5.22 10.83 -6.34
CA SER A 183 5.28 11.95 -5.39
C SER A 183 4.38 11.85 -4.14
N CYS A 184 4.87 11.24 -3.05
CA CYS A 184 4.46 11.70 -1.70
C CYS A 184 5.54 12.60 -1.12
N GLU A 185 5.77 13.74 -1.76
CA GLU A 185 6.38 14.84 -1.03
C GLU A 185 5.34 15.38 -0.04
N PHE A 186 5.76 15.62 1.21
CA PHE A 186 4.97 16.17 2.32
C PHE A 186 4.26 17.52 2.02
N GLY A 187 4.37 18.06 0.79
CA GLY A 187 3.79 19.32 0.33
C GLY A 187 2.50 19.23 -0.50
N ASP A 188 2.11 18.06 -1.03
CA ASP A 188 0.93 17.95 -1.93
C ASP A 188 -0.41 17.65 -1.24
N ILE A 189 -0.41 17.52 0.09
CA ILE A 189 -1.64 17.47 0.91
C ILE A 189 -2.47 18.76 0.76
N LEU A 190 -1.90 19.85 0.23
CA LEU A 190 -2.60 21.13 -0.02
C LEU A 190 -3.12 21.30 -1.45
N SER A 191 -2.78 20.41 -2.39
CA SER A 191 -3.12 20.56 -3.81
C SER A 191 -4.42 19.86 -4.19
N ILE A 192 -4.82 18.82 -3.46
CA ILE A 192 -6.09 18.09 -3.70
C ILE A 192 -7.32 18.92 -3.29
N GLU A 193 -7.17 19.93 -2.42
CA GLU A 193 -8.28 20.85 -2.08
C GLU A 193 -8.59 21.90 -3.16
N ILE A 194 -7.76 22.07 -4.20
CA ILE A 194 -7.96 23.13 -5.19
C ILE A 194 -8.55 22.62 -6.51
N GLU A 195 -8.37 21.35 -6.88
CA GLU A 195 -8.85 20.82 -8.17
C GLU A 195 -10.20 20.06 -8.11
N GLY A 196 -10.80 19.96 -6.92
CA GLY A 196 -12.17 19.48 -6.71
C GLY A 196 -13.26 20.57 -6.73
N ARG A 197 -12.90 21.83 -7.05
CA ARG A 197 -13.86 22.93 -7.24
C ARG A 197 -13.68 23.57 -8.62
N ASN A 198 -14.30 22.96 -9.62
CA ASN A 198 -14.90 23.67 -10.76
C ASN A 198 -16.20 22.97 -11.16
#